data_AF-A0A6P0LAH6-F1
#
_entry.id   AF-A0A6P0LAH6-F1
#
_cell.length_a   1.000
_cell.length_b   1.000
_cell.length_c   1.000
_cell.angle_alpha   90.00
_cell.angle_beta   90.00
_cell.angle_gamma   90.00
#
_symmetry.space_group_name_H-M   'P 1'
#
loop_
_entity.id
_entity.type
_entity.pdbx_description
1 polymer ?
#
loop_
_entity_poly.entity_id
_entity_poly.type
_entity_poly.pdbx_seq_one_letter_code
_entity_poly.pdbx_strand_id
1 'polypeptide(L)'
;MADFFLGTLTNTPVNFDSFSVTPHDPKDVFEFRLNGTSNIHIAITDISAGDDADLRIFRDSNNNGVFDSADQQIASSSRFGNSDDSINLADQVTGLYFAQVERYGPGSSGSVS
;
A
#
# COMPACT_ATOMS: atom_id res chain seq x y z
N MET A 1 4.16 -1.34 12.88
CA MET A 1 3.37 -0.74 11.81
C MET A 1 3.65 0.73 11.85
N ALA A 2 4.35 1.19 10.82
CA ALA A 2 4.56 2.60 10.57
C ALA A 2 3.48 3.14 9.63
N ASP A 3 3.17 4.42 9.81
CA ASP A 3 2.27 5.18 8.94
C ASP A 3 3.08 6.28 8.24
N PHE A 4 3.04 6.30 6.91
CA PHE A 4 3.79 7.24 6.08
C PHE A 4 2.84 8.15 5.32
N PHE A 5 2.98 9.46 5.46
CA PHE A 5 2.18 10.41 4.69
C PHE A 5 2.90 10.83 3.40
N LEU A 6 2.32 10.44 2.26
CA LEU A 6 2.86 10.73 0.92
C LEU A 6 2.35 12.05 0.33
N GLY A 7 1.44 12.75 1.02
CA GLY A 7 0.86 13.98 0.52
C GLY A 7 -0.33 13.77 -0.43
N THR A 8 -0.60 14.79 -1.23
CA THR A 8 -1.56 14.69 -2.33
C THR A 8 -0.87 14.15 -3.57
N LEU A 9 -1.39 13.05 -4.14
CA LEU A 9 -0.90 12.54 -5.41
C LEU A 9 -1.29 13.49 -6.55
N THR A 10 -0.35 13.67 -7.46
CA THR A 10 -0.54 14.45 -8.69
C THR A 10 -0.13 13.57 -9.87
N ASN A 11 -0.03 14.14 -11.08
CA ASN A 11 0.45 13.41 -12.25
C ASN A 11 1.93 13.03 -12.16
N THR A 12 2.66 13.50 -11.14
CA THR A 12 4.04 13.09 -10.86
C THR A 12 4.04 11.85 -9.96
N PRO A 13 4.66 10.73 -10.39
CA PRO A 13 4.82 9.55 -9.54
C PRO A 13 5.58 9.87 -8.25
N VAL A 14 5.13 9.28 -7.15
CA VAL A 14 5.85 9.30 -5.87
C VAL A 14 6.59 7.97 -5.73
N ASN A 15 7.92 8.04 -5.60
CA ASN A 15 8.74 6.89 -5.26
C ASN A 15 9.08 6.99 -3.77
N PHE A 16 8.91 5.89 -3.02
CA PHE A 16 9.19 5.84 -1.60
C PHE A 16 9.89 4.52 -1.28
N ASP A 17 11.14 4.62 -0.83
CA ASP A 17 12.08 3.51 -0.58
C ASP A 17 12.53 3.44 0.89
N SER A 18 11.93 4.26 1.75
CA SER A 18 12.32 4.43 3.14
C SER A 18 11.33 3.74 4.09
N PHE A 19 11.01 2.46 3.83
CA PHE A 19 10.13 1.63 4.66
C PHE A 19 10.69 0.22 4.82
N SER A 20 10.13 -0.59 5.72
CA SER A 20 10.48 -2.01 5.79
C SER A 20 9.41 -2.83 6.50
N VAL A 21 8.95 -3.92 5.89
CA VAL A 21 8.12 -4.92 6.57
C VAL A 21 8.92 -6.19 6.87
N THR A 22 8.83 -6.64 8.12
CA THR A 22 9.62 -7.75 8.68
C THR A 22 8.71 -8.74 9.42
N PRO A 23 9.19 -9.93 9.82
CA PRO A 23 8.37 -10.84 10.63
C PRO A 23 7.85 -10.26 11.95
N HIS A 24 8.56 -9.28 12.54
CA HIS A 24 8.19 -8.63 13.79
C HIS A 24 7.41 -7.32 13.58
N ASP A 25 7.46 -6.78 12.36
CA ASP A 25 6.65 -5.67 11.91
C ASP A 25 6.12 -5.91 10.49
N PRO A 26 5.07 -6.72 10.33
CA PRO A 26 4.70 -7.27 9.02
C PRO A 26 3.88 -6.29 8.17
N LYS A 27 3.57 -5.09 8.67
CA LYS A 27 2.62 -4.18 8.00
C LYS A 27 3.07 -2.75 8.13
N ASP A 28 3.03 -2.04 7.02
CA ASP A 28 3.17 -0.59 6.97
C ASP A 28 2.04 0.01 6.12
N VAL A 29 1.68 1.26 6.42
CA VAL A 29 0.58 1.97 5.75
C VAL A 29 1.08 3.28 5.17
N PHE A 30 0.62 3.60 3.96
CA PHE A 30 0.94 4.79 3.20
C PHE A 30 -0.33 5.59 2.97
N GLU A 31 -0.44 6.74 3.63
CA GLU A 31 -1.54 7.68 3.50
C GLU A 31 -1.30 8.61 2.32
N PHE A 32 -2.28 8.74 1.43
CA PHE A 32 -2.24 9.70 0.32
C PHE A 32 -3.62 10.26 -0.02
N ARG A 33 -3.64 11.48 -0.56
CA ARG A 33 -4.86 12.20 -0.96
C ARG A 33 -4.99 12.30 -2.47
N LEU A 34 -6.22 12.13 -2.97
CA LEU A 34 -6.61 12.53 -4.32
C LEU A 34 -7.40 13.84 -4.24
N ASN A 35 -7.03 14.85 -5.03
CA ASN A 35 -7.74 16.14 -5.09
C ASN A 35 -8.81 16.22 -6.19
N GLY A 36 -9.04 15.12 -6.89
CA GLY A 36 -10.00 15.00 -7.98
C GLY A 36 -10.09 13.56 -8.45
N THR A 37 -11.04 13.27 -9.33
CA THR A 37 -11.15 11.94 -9.92
C THR A 37 -9.88 11.61 -10.69
N SER A 38 -9.20 10.52 -10.30
CA SER A 38 -7.90 10.14 -10.84
C SER A 38 -7.67 8.64 -10.73
N ASN A 39 -6.73 8.13 -11.50
CA ASN A 39 -6.32 6.73 -11.42
C ASN A 39 -5.31 6.57 -10.28
N ILE A 40 -5.40 5.45 -9.57
CA ILE A 40 -4.38 5.02 -8.60
C ILE A 40 -3.59 3.89 -9.26
N HIS A 41 -2.30 4.14 -9.50
CA HIS A 41 -1.35 3.11 -9.88
C HIS A 41 -0.33 2.99 -8.75
N ILE A 42 -0.25 1.82 -8.13
CA ILE A 42 0.71 1.53 -7.08
C ILE A 42 1.43 0.23 -7.41
N ALA A 43 2.72 0.21 -7.11
CA ALA A 43 3.53 -0.99 -7.19
C ALA A 43 4.48 -1.03 -6.00
N ILE A 44 4.77 -2.24 -5.53
CA ILE A 44 5.95 -2.57 -4.74
C ILE A 44 6.86 -3.35 -5.66
N THR A 45 8.09 -2.89 -5.77
CA THR A 45 9.13 -3.56 -6.54
C THR A 45 10.23 -4.04 -5.62
N ASP A 46 11.14 -4.84 -6.17
CA ASP A 46 12.38 -5.22 -5.50
C ASP A 46 12.17 -6.01 -4.19
N ILE A 47 11.09 -6.81 -4.13
CA ILE A 47 10.83 -7.71 -3.00
C ILE A 47 12.01 -8.69 -2.87
N SER A 48 12.60 -8.73 -1.68
CA SER A 48 13.75 -9.58 -1.39
C SER A 48 13.50 -11.05 -1.69
N ALA A 49 14.53 -11.74 -2.16
CA ALA A 49 14.46 -13.18 -2.40
C ALA A 49 14.10 -13.93 -1.11
N GLY A 50 13.04 -14.74 -1.17
CA GLY A 50 12.54 -15.48 0.00
C GLY A 50 11.55 -14.69 0.85
N ASP A 51 11.11 -13.51 0.41
CA ASP A 51 9.94 -12.82 0.96
C ASP A 51 8.77 -12.80 -0.01
N ASP A 52 7.64 -12.41 0.55
CA ASP A 52 6.35 -12.26 -0.10
C ASP A 52 5.64 -11.09 0.59
N ALA A 53 5.18 -10.13 -0.19
CA ALA A 53 4.43 -8.98 0.28
C ALA A 53 3.22 -8.73 -0.61
N ASP A 54 2.09 -8.55 0.04
CA ASP A 54 0.80 -8.25 -0.55
C ASP A 54 0.54 -6.75 -0.50
N LEU A 55 -0.16 -6.25 -1.53
CA LEU A 55 -0.69 -4.90 -1.57
C LEU A 55 -2.19 -4.86 -1.32
N ARG A 56 -2.64 -3.86 -0.54
CA ARG A 56 -4.06 -3.53 -0.39
C ARG A 56 -4.29 -2.04 -0.44
N ILE A 57 -5.41 -1.62 -0.99
CA ILE A 57 -5.83 -0.22 -1.00
C ILE A 57 -7.16 -0.10 -0.25
N PHE A 58 -7.21 0.87 0.63
CA PHE A 58 -8.37 1.26 1.40
C PHE A 58 -8.75 2.69 1.11
N ARG A 59 -10.04 2.98 1.19
CA ARG A 59 -10.59 4.33 1.15
C ARG A 59 -11.05 4.72 2.54
N ASP A 60 -10.63 5.89 3.00
CA ASP A 60 -11.14 6.51 4.22
C ASP A 60 -12.63 6.80 4.05
N SER A 61 -13.45 5.90 4.61
CA SER A 61 -14.89 5.90 4.39
C SER A 61 -15.65 6.63 5.49
N ASN A 62 -15.00 6.86 6.63
CA ASN A 62 -15.54 7.61 7.75
C ASN A 62 -14.99 9.06 7.81
N ASN A 63 -14.05 9.41 6.93
CA ASN A 63 -13.43 10.72 6.77
C ASN A 63 -12.71 11.22 8.04
N ASN A 64 -12.16 10.31 8.86
CA ASN A 64 -11.51 10.68 10.12
C ASN A 64 -9.99 10.86 10.00
N GLY A 65 -9.39 10.53 8.85
CA GLY A 65 -7.95 10.65 8.65
C GLY A 65 -7.11 9.60 9.37
N VAL A 66 -7.71 8.50 9.81
CA VAL A 66 -7.07 7.43 10.58
C VAL A 66 -7.34 6.11 9.91
N PHE A 67 -6.29 5.33 9.65
CA PHE A 67 -6.47 3.98 9.13
C PHE A 67 -7.10 3.07 10.19
N ASP A 68 -8.35 2.67 10.00
CA ASP A 68 -9.11 1.87 10.96
C ASP A 68 -10.15 0.91 10.32
N SER A 69 -10.89 0.20 11.17
CA SER A 69 -11.85 -0.83 10.72
C SER A 69 -13.05 -0.30 9.92
N ALA A 70 -13.30 1.00 9.94
CA ALA A 70 -14.35 1.63 9.15
C ALA A 70 -13.90 1.90 7.71
N ASP A 71 -12.61 1.78 7.40
CA ASP A 71 -12.09 1.99 6.06
C ASP A 71 -12.43 0.83 5.14
N GLN A 72 -12.86 1.19 3.93
CA GLN A 72 -13.28 0.23 2.95
C GLN A 72 -12.07 -0.24 2.14
N GLN A 73 -11.74 -1.53 2.21
CA GLN A 73 -10.84 -2.13 1.23
C GLN A 73 -11.49 -2.10 -0.16
N ILE A 74 -10.85 -1.43 -1.11
CA ILE A 74 -11.34 -1.28 -2.47
C ILE A 74 -10.53 -2.09 -3.49
N ALA A 75 -9.32 -2.54 -3.12
CA ALA A 75 -8.51 -3.41 -3.95
C ALA A 75 -7.47 -4.19 -3.14
N SER A 76 -6.99 -5.28 -3.72
CA SER A 76 -5.85 -6.05 -3.21
C SER A 76 -5.15 -6.78 -4.35
N SER A 77 -3.87 -7.05 -4.16
CA SER A 77 -3.09 -7.99 -4.94
C SER A 77 -2.25 -8.85 -3.99
N SER A 78 -1.92 -10.06 -4.45
CA SER A 78 -1.21 -11.07 -3.65
C SER A 78 -0.41 -11.99 -4.56
N ARG A 79 0.62 -11.42 -5.17
CA ARG A 79 1.47 -12.17 -6.09
C ARG A 79 2.44 -13.04 -5.30
N PHE A 80 2.46 -14.33 -5.63
CA PHE A 80 3.28 -15.30 -4.90
C PHE A 80 4.78 -15.00 -4.93
N GLY A 81 5.42 -15.24 -3.77
CA GLY A 81 6.86 -15.14 -3.60
C GLY A 81 7.34 -13.71 -3.77
N ASN A 82 8.54 -13.53 -4.33
CA ASN A 82 9.18 -12.23 -4.41
C ASN A 82 8.88 -11.47 -5.72
N SER A 83 7.73 -11.74 -6.33
CA SER A 83 7.33 -11.05 -7.56
C SER A 83 6.83 -9.65 -7.22
N ASP A 84 7.26 -8.63 -7.97
CA ASP A 84 6.71 -7.27 -7.85
C ASP A 84 5.18 -7.30 -7.84
N ASP A 85 4.59 -6.60 -6.87
CA ASP A 85 3.15 -6.51 -6.71
C ASP A 85 2.63 -5.14 -7.17
N SER A 86 1.42 -5.12 -7.73
CA SER A 86 0.84 -3.89 -8.25
C SER A 86 -0.68 -3.91 -8.30
N ILE A 87 -1.26 -2.72 -8.14
CA ILE A 87 -2.69 -2.48 -8.27
C ILE A 87 -2.90 -1.27 -9.18
N ASN A 88 -3.83 -1.40 -10.12
CA ASN A 88 -4.28 -0.32 -10.99
C ASN A 88 -5.79 -0.13 -10.82
N LEU A 89 -6.20 1.03 -10.33
CA LEU A 89 -7.60 1.43 -10.18
C LEU A 89 -7.86 2.67 -11.01
N ALA A 90 -8.86 2.60 -11.88
CA ALA A 90 -9.33 3.77 -12.63
C ALA A 90 -10.37 4.56 -11.84
N ASP A 91 -10.49 5.85 -12.16
CA ASP A 91 -11.63 6.70 -11.81
C ASP A 91 -11.96 6.76 -10.30
N GLN A 92 -10.92 6.75 -9.46
CA GLN A 92 -11.07 6.91 -8.01
C GLN A 92 -11.39 8.37 -7.69
N VAL A 93 -12.45 8.59 -6.92
CA VAL A 93 -12.93 9.93 -6.58
C VAL A 93 -11.98 10.65 -5.62
N THR A 94 -12.15 11.96 -5.48
CA THR A 94 -11.42 12.76 -4.48
C THR A 94 -11.61 12.20 -3.06
N GLY A 95 -10.56 12.22 -2.25
CA GLY A 95 -10.60 11.69 -0.89
C GLY A 95 -9.24 11.25 -0.35
N LEU A 96 -9.29 10.68 0.86
CA LEU A 96 -8.15 10.07 1.52
C LEU A 96 -8.14 8.56 1.30
N TYR A 97 -6.95 8.03 1.05
CA TYR A 97 -6.71 6.62 0.76
C TYR A 97 -5.50 6.14 1.56
N PHE A 98 -5.50 4.84 1.82
CA PHE A 98 -4.42 4.14 2.48
C PHE A 98 -3.97 2.97 1.59
N ALA A 99 -2.69 2.90 1.30
CA ALA A 99 -2.08 1.69 0.78
C ALA A 99 -1.43 0.93 1.93
N GLN A 100 -1.79 -0.33 2.13
CA GLN A 100 -1.15 -1.21 3.08
C GLN A 100 -0.23 -2.17 2.34
N VAL A 101 0.99 -2.26 2.82
CA VAL A 101 1.93 -3.32 2.48
C VAL A 101 1.87 -4.33 3.62
N GLU A 102 1.59 -5.59 3.32
CA GLU A 102 1.60 -6.67 4.31
C GLU A 102 2.52 -7.79 3.87
N ARG A 103 3.49 -8.14 4.70
CA ARG A 103 4.35 -9.31 4.50
C ARG A 103 3.52 -10.58 4.66
N TYR A 104 3.46 -11.41 3.62
CA TYR A 104 2.81 -12.71 3.69
C TYR A 104 3.71 -13.71 4.43
N GLY A 105 3.26 -14.15 5.62
CA GLY A 105 4.05 -14.95 6.56
C GLY A 105 4.29 -16.42 6.19
N PRO A 106 3.35 -17.16 5.57
CA PRO A 106 3.55 -18.57 5.22
C PRO A 106 4.56 -18.75 4.08
N GLY A 107 5.84 -18.93 4.42
CA GLY A 107 6.91 -19.24 3.47
C GLY A 107 7.99 -18.15 3.34
N SER A 108 7.80 -16.99 3.98
CA SER A 108 8.73 -15.87 3.89
C SER A 108 9.80 -15.90 5.00
N SER A 109 11.07 -15.76 4.65
CA SER A 109 12.23 -15.81 5.57
C SER A 109 13.10 -14.54 5.62
N GLY A 110 12.83 -13.48 4.85
CA GLY A 110 13.63 -12.24 4.84
C GLY A 110 12.88 -10.96 5.29
N SER A 111 13.22 -9.82 4.67
CA SER A 111 12.60 -8.49 4.85
C SER A 111 12.26 -7.85 3.50
N VAL A 112 11.15 -7.11 3.41
CA VAL A 112 10.82 -6.27 2.25
C VAL A 112 11.13 -4.83 2.62
N SER A 113 11.95 -4.14 1.83
CA SER A 113 12.44 -2.77 2.07
C SER A 113 12.58 -2.02 0.76
#